data_AF-A0A938JIB1-F1
#
_entry.id   AF-A0A938JIB1-F1
#
_cell.length_a   1.000
_cell.length_b   1.000
_cell.length_c   1.000
_cell.angle_alpha   90.00
_cell.angle_beta   90.00
_cell.angle_gamma   90.00
#
_symmetry.space_group_name_H-M   'P 1'
#
loop_
_entity.id
_entity.type
_entity.pdbx_description
1 polymer ?
#
loop_
_entity_poly.entity_id
_entity_poly.type
_entity_poly.pdbx_seq_one_letter_code
_entity_poly.pdbx_strand_id
1 'polypeptide(L)'
;PFADRYIGNAYVFRPGEVRDLLKDPSHAAHVRPADVLAQEFPGFDSLPESRRMQLVDMNFWLRGDILAKADRMTMAHSLELRVPYLDPEVAAVSARIPDDLKYREGTTKWLLRRAFRGRIPESTERRAKLGFPTPFRHWLAQDPDAVLAPIRRSAFLASIMNTEVIEQLARDHSSGTVDASRKIFVLLMLALWHEAFFEGPAGVRPSARGA
;
A
#
# COMPACT_ATOMS: atom_id res chain seq x y z
N PRO A 1 17.83 11.50 -1.47
CA PRO A 1 17.09 12.54 -0.72
C PRO A 1 15.65 12.10 -0.43
N PHE A 2 14.87 12.83 0.39
CA PHE A 2 13.45 12.53 0.70
C PHE A 2 12.64 12.17 -0.55
N ALA A 3 12.69 13.05 -1.56
CA ALA A 3 11.95 12.92 -2.81
C ALA A 3 12.29 11.63 -3.56
N ASP A 4 13.50 11.08 -3.38
CA ASP A 4 13.95 9.87 -4.09
C ASP A 4 13.52 8.57 -3.41
N ARG A 5 13.18 8.61 -2.12
CA ARG A 5 12.90 7.41 -1.32
C ARG A 5 11.43 7.28 -0.92
N TYR A 6 10.68 8.38 -0.88
CA TYR A 6 9.33 8.40 -0.33
C TYR A 6 8.27 8.48 -1.42
N ILE A 7 7.82 7.30 -1.85
CA ILE A 7 6.67 7.11 -2.74
C ILE A 7 5.40 6.78 -1.91
N GLY A 8 5.56 6.69 -0.58
CA GLY A 8 4.59 6.15 0.38
C GLY A 8 5.05 4.80 0.96
N ASN A 9 4.32 4.25 1.93
CA ASN A 9 4.61 2.93 2.53
C ASN A 9 4.41 1.73 1.56
N ALA A 10 3.98 2.00 0.32
CA ALA A 10 3.58 1.01 -0.68
C ALA A 10 4.66 0.69 -1.74
N TYR A 11 5.93 1.00 -1.50
CA TYR A 11 6.99 0.71 -2.46
C TYR A 11 7.34 -0.79 -2.50
N VAL A 12 6.73 -1.55 -3.41
CA VAL A 12 6.86 -3.01 -3.52
C VAL A 12 7.94 -3.44 -4.52
N PHE A 13 7.88 -2.92 -5.74
CA PHE A 13 8.88 -3.11 -6.79
C PHE A 13 9.57 -1.77 -7.07
N ARG A 14 10.89 -1.78 -7.14
CA ARG A 14 11.70 -0.63 -7.56
C ARG A 14 11.63 -0.48 -9.09
N PRO A 15 11.84 0.72 -9.67
CA PRO A 15 11.81 0.94 -11.11
C PRO A 15 12.71 -0.02 -11.92
N GLY A 16 13.88 -0.38 -11.38
CA GLY A 16 14.73 -1.41 -12.01
C GLY A 16 14.07 -2.78 -12.07
N GLU A 17 13.47 -3.20 -10.96
CA GLU A 17 12.76 -4.47 -10.88
C GLU A 17 11.51 -4.50 -11.76
N VAL A 18 10.82 -3.36 -11.93
CA VAL A 18 9.70 -3.24 -12.87
C VAL A 18 10.18 -3.37 -14.32
N ARG A 19 11.33 -2.78 -14.68
CA ARG A 19 11.92 -2.94 -16.02
C ARG A 19 12.26 -4.39 -16.32
N ASP A 20 12.80 -5.10 -15.35
CA ASP A 20 13.17 -6.51 -15.52
C ASP A 20 11.92 -7.42 -15.52
N LEU A 21 10.88 -7.05 -14.77
CA LEU A 21 9.65 -7.83 -14.64
C LEU A 21 8.72 -7.67 -15.86
N LEU A 22 8.56 -6.47 -16.42
CA LEU A 22 7.64 -6.22 -17.53
C LEU A 22 8.31 -6.47 -18.88
N LYS A 23 7.55 -7.03 -19.83
CA LYS A 23 8.01 -7.23 -21.21
C LYS A 23 8.15 -5.92 -21.98
N ASP A 24 7.29 -4.96 -21.69
CA ASP A 24 7.40 -3.60 -22.22
C ASP A 24 8.02 -2.67 -21.15
N PRO A 25 9.29 -2.27 -21.31
CA PRO A 25 10.00 -1.45 -20.34
C PRO A 25 9.47 0.00 -20.27
N SER A 26 8.65 0.44 -21.23
CA SER A 26 8.06 1.79 -21.22
C SER A 26 7.13 2.01 -20.01
N HIS A 27 6.49 0.93 -19.54
CA HIS A 27 5.67 0.93 -18.32
C HIS A 27 6.47 1.03 -17.02
N ALA A 28 7.80 0.90 -17.07
CA ALA A 28 8.65 1.12 -15.91
C ALA A 28 9.01 2.59 -15.69
N ALA A 29 8.52 3.49 -16.54
CA ALA A 29 8.58 4.93 -16.30
C ALA A 29 7.93 5.24 -14.96
N HIS A 30 8.70 5.84 -14.05
CA HIS A 30 8.25 6.13 -12.70
C HIS A 30 8.09 7.64 -12.52
N VAL A 31 6.85 8.07 -12.28
CA VAL A 31 6.56 9.42 -11.81
C VAL A 31 6.53 9.40 -10.29
N ARG A 32 7.35 10.24 -9.66
CA ARG A 32 7.37 10.33 -8.20
C ARG A 32 6.17 11.15 -7.73
N PRO A 33 5.39 10.69 -6.73
CA PRO A 33 4.28 11.46 -6.20
C PRO A 33 4.66 12.88 -5.75
N ALA A 34 5.89 13.03 -5.21
CA ALA A 34 6.42 14.34 -4.81
C ALA A 34 6.60 15.31 -5.99
N ASP A 35 6.96 14.82 -7.19
CA ASP A 35 7.12 15.67 -8.37
C ASP A 35 5.78 16.21 -8.85
N VAL A 36 4.74 15.38 -8.81
CA VAL A 36 3.37 15.78 -9.13
C VAL A 36 2.91 16.88 -8.16
N LEU A 37 3.13 16.68 -6.86
CA LEU A 37 2.75 17.70 -5.87
C LEU A 37 3.58 18.98 -5.97
N ALA A 38 4.86 18.90 -6.32
CA ALA A 38 5.69 20.07 -6.53
C ALA A 38 5.17 20.93 -7.70
N GLN A 39 4.60 20.30 -8.73
CA GLN A 39 3.97 21.00 -9.87
C GLN A 39 2.59 21.59 -9.50
N GLU A 40 1.79 20.87 -8.70
CA GLU A 40 0.41 21.26 -8.37
C GLU A 40 0.31 22.24 -7.19
N PHE A 41 1.26 22.22 -6.25
CA PHE A 41 1.19 22.99 -5.00
C PHE A 41 2.34 24.00 -4.90
N PRO A 42 2.09 25.31 -5.15
CA PRO A 42 3.08 26.36 -4.97
C PRO A 42 3.67 26.35 -3.56
N GLY A 43 5.01 26.34 -3.47
CA GLY A 43 5.73 26.31 -2.21
C GLY A 43 5.90 24.91 -1.60
N PHE A 44 5.49 23.83 -2.27
CA PHE A 44 5.70 22.45 -1.79
C PHE A 44 7.15 22.20 -1.33
N ASP A 45 8.14 22.59 -2.13
CA ASP A 45 9.56 22.37 -1.82
C ASP A 45 10.07 23.21 -0.64
N SER A 46 9.36 24.28 -0.27
CA SER A 46 9.68 25.09 0.91
C SER A 46 9.15 24.48 2.21
N LEU A 47 8.28 23.47 2.13
CA LEU A 47 7.71 22.82 3.31
C LEU A 47 8.73 21.90 4.01
N PRO A 48 8.64 21.76 5.35
CA PRO A 48 9.39 20.73 6.06
C PRO A 48 9.17 19.33 5.47
N GLU A 49 10.19 18.47 5.51
CA GLU A 49 10.14 17.10 4.96
C GLU A 49 8.92 16.32 5.47
N SER A 50 8.64 16.41 6.77
CA SER A 50 7.47 15.80 7.43
C SER A 50 6.13 16.20 6.81
N ARG A 51 6.01 17.45 6.35
CA ARG A 51 4.79 18.00 5.75
C ARG A 51 4.67 17.59 4.28
N ARG A 52 5.78 17.56 3.55
CA ARG A 52 5.81 16.98 2.20
C ARG A 52 5.42 15.49 2.23
N MET A 53 5.91 14.71 3.19
CA MET A 53 5.49 13.32 3.43
C MET A 53 3.97 13.21 3.65
N GLN A 54 3.42 14.04 4.54
CA GLN A 54 1.98 14.05 4.82
C GLN A 54 1.15 14.39 3.60
N LEU A 55 1.59 15.35 2.77
CA LEU A 55 0.90 15.71 1.53
C LEU A 55 0.93 14.56 0.51
N VAL A 56 2.07 13.87 0.35
CA VAL A 56 2.16 12.65 -0.47
C VAL A 56 1.20 11.58 0.05
N ASP A 57 1.20 11.34 1.36
CA ASP A 57 0.31 10.35 1.96
C ASP A 57 -1.16 10.72 1.76
N MET A 58 -1.58 11.96 2.03
CA MET A 58 -2.98 12.38 1.89
C MET A 58 -3.47 12.30 0.44
N ASN A 59 -2.63 12.71 -0.53
CA ASN A 59 -3.03 12.80 -1.93
C ASN A 59 -2.86 11.51 -2.72
N PHE A 60 -2.07 10.55 -2.26
CA PHE A 60 -1.87 9.29 -2.99
C PHE A 60 -2.21 8.08 -2.13
N TRP A 61 -1.55 7.92 -0.99
CA TRP A 61 -1.66 6.68 -0.21
C TRP A 61 -2.99 6.56 0.55
N LEU A 62 -3.40 7.60 1.28
CA LEU A 62 -4.62 7.62 2.07
C LEU A 62 -5.85 7.44 1.19
N ARG A 63 -5.98 8.23 0.12
CA ARG A 63 -7.13 8.14 -0.79
C ARG A 63 -7.10 6.89 -1.67
N GLY A 64 -5.92 6.52 -2.19
CA GLY A 64 -5.78 5.49 -3.23
C GLY A 64 -5.70 4.07 -2.69
N ASP A 65 -5.24 3.90 -1.45
CA ASP A 65 -5.08 2.59 -0.80
C ASP A 65 -5.98 2.50 0.44
N ILE A 66 -5.69 3.26 1.50
CA ILE A 66 -6.31 3.07 2.81
C ILE A 66 -7.83 3.27 2.78
N LEU A 67 -8.30 4.40 2.26
CA LEU A 67 -9.73 4.73 2.23
C LEU A 67 -10.46 3.90 1.17
N ALA A 68 -9.91 3.81 -0.04
CA ALA A 68 -10.54 3.03 -1.12
C ALA A 68 -10.72 1.56 -0.74
N LYS A 69 -9.73 0.94 -0.10
CA LYS A 69 -9.83 -0.45 0.36
C LYS A 69 -10.91 -0.60 1.43
N ALA A 70 -10.88 0.24 2.46
CA ALA A 70 -11.78 0.10 3.59
C ALA A 70 -13.25 0.37 3.18
N ASP A 71 -13.48 1.39 2.34
CA ASP A 71 -14.79 1.71 1.77
C ASP A 71 -15.35 0.55 0.93
N ARG A 72 -14.60 0.08 -0.09
CA ARG A 72 -15.06 -1.03 -0.96
C ARG A 72 -15.37 -2.30 -0.17
N MET A 73 -14.53 -2.66 0.81
CA MET A 73 -14.74 -3.86 1.62
C MET A 73 -15.97 -3.73 2.53
N THR A 74 -16.20 -2.57 3.14
CA THR A 74 -17.36 -2.40 4.03
C THR A 74 -18.66 -2.28 3.25
N MET A 75 -18.68 -1.52 2.16
CA MET A 75 -19.86 -1.36 1.30
C MET A 75 -20.27 -2.66 0.59
N ALA A 76 -19.31 -3.54 0.25
CA ALA A 76 -19.62 -4.89 -0.26
C ALA A 76 -20.46 -5.73 0.73
N HIS A 77 -20.46 -5.37 2.01
CA HIS A 77 -21.23 -6.02 3.06
C HIS A 77 -22.32 -5.11 3.66
N SER A 78 -22.72 -4.04 2.96
CA SER A 78 -23.70 -3.05 3.45
C SER A 78 -23.36 -2.46 4.82
N LEU A 79 -22.07 -2.33 5.13
CA LEU A 79 -21.57 -1.69 6.34
C LEU A 79 -21.04 -0.30 6.00
N GLU A 80 -21.42 0.70 6.80
CA GLU A 80 -20.88 2.05 6.67
C GLU A 80 -19.66 2.23 7.59
N LEU A 81 -18.49 2.47 7.01
CA LEU A 81 -17.28 2.80 7.76
C LEU A 81 -17.20 4.30 8.07
N ARG A 82 -16.91 4.63 9.34
CA ARG A 82 -16.63 6.01 9.76
C ARG A 82 -15.14 6.19 10.10
N VAL A 83 -14.58 7.34 9.70
CA VAL A 83 -13.14 7.67 9.84
C VAL A 83 -12.94 8.93 10.68
N PRO A 84 -13.19 8.89 12.01
CA PRO A 84 -13.27 10.09 12.85
C PRO A 84 -11.98 10.93 12.90
N TYR A 85 -10.81 10.31 12.67
CA TYR A 85 -9.54 11.05 12.61
C TYR A 85 -9.38 11.93 11.36
N LEU A 86 -10.22 11.74 10.34
CA LEU A 86 -10.24 12.55 9.12
C LEU A 86 -11.34 13.61 9.14
N ASP A 87 -12.02 13.78 10.27
CA ASP A 87 -12.93 14.90 10.46
C ASP A 87 -12.20 16.24 10.24
N PRO A 88 -12.79 17.20 9.49
CA PRO A 88 -12.14 18.48 9.20
C PRO A 88 -11.75 19.28 10.45
N GLU A 89 -12.50 19.21 11.54
CA GLU A 89 -12.18 19.90 12.78
C GLU A 89 -10.97 19.26 13.47
N VAL A 90 -10.92 17.92 13.47
CA VAL A 90 -9.76 17.16 13.97
C VAL A 90 -8.52 17.46 13.13
N ALA A 91 -8.67 17.51 11.80
CA ALA A 91 -7.58 17.85 10.89
C ALA A 91 -7.07 19.28 11.10
N ALA A 92 -7.97 20.26 11.31
CA ALA A 92 -7.61 21.65 11.58
C ALA A 92 -6.82 21.82 12.90
N VAL A 93 -7.16 21.05 13.93
CA VAL A 93 -6.34 20.98 15.15
C VAL A 93 -4.99 20.32 14.86
N SER A 94 -4.97 19.16 14.20
CA SER A 94 -3.76 18.40 13.88
C SER A 94 -2.74 19.16 13.02
N ALA A 95 -3.23 19.99 12.10
CA ALA A 95 -2.41 20.81 11.22
C ALA A 95 -1.52 21.79 12.01
N ARG A 96 -2.05 22.35 13.11
CA ARG A 96 -1.39 23.35 13.97
C ARG A 96 -0.43 22.75 14.99
N ILE A 97 -0.45 21.44 15.22
CA ILE A 97 0.44 20.78 16.17
C ILE A 97 1.89 20.88 15.65
N PRO A 98 2.83 21.41 16.46
CA PRO A 98 4.26 21.40 16.17
C PRO A 98 4.81 19.98 15.91
N ASP A 99 5.77 19.85 15.01
CA ASP A 99 6.28 18.54 14.58
C ASP A 99 6.97 17.77 15.73
N ASP A 100 7.63 18.47 16.66
CA ASP A 100 8.26 17.90 17.86
C ASP A 100 7.24 17.34 18.87
N LEU A 101 5.96 17.69 18.75
CA LEU A 101 4.87 17.10 19.53
C LEU A 101 4.18 15.93 18.81
N LYS A 102 4.43 15.77 17.51
CA LYS A 102 3.97 14.61 16.72
C LYS A 102 4.93 13.43 16.90
N TYR A 103 6.22 13.72 16.95
CA TYR A 103 7.30 12.76 17.22
C TYR A 103 8.29 13.35 18.21
N ARG A 104 8.46 12.68 19.35
CA ARG A 104 9.33 13.15 20.44
C ARG A 104 10.03 11.98 21.10
N GLU A 105 11.33 12.08 21.33
CA GLU A 105 12.11 11.10 22.11
C GLU A 105 11.88 9.65 21.63
N GLY A 106 11.93 9.43 20.31
CA GLY A 106 11.69 8.10 19.72
C GLY A 106 10.21 7.67 19.67
N THR A 107 9.30 8.45 20.24
CA THR A 107 7.88 8.11 20.37
C THR A 107 7.04 8.80 19.29
N THR A 108 6.40 7.99 18.45
CA THR A 108 5.41 8.47 17.47
C THR A 108 4.06 8.74 18.12
N LYS A 109 3.29 9.69 17.56
CA LYS A 109 1.96 10.10 18.04
C LYS A 109 2.02 10.59 19.49
N TRP A 110 3.11 11.27 19.88
CA TRP A 110 3.40 11.61 21.28
C TRP A 110 2.26 12.39 21.94
N LEU A 111 1.82 13.49 21.32
CA LEU A 111 0.73 14.30 21.87
C LEU A 111 -0.60 13.53 21.93
N LEU A 112 -0.89 12.71 20.91
CA LEU A 112 -2.10 11.89 20.89
C LEU A 112 -2.10 10.88 22.05
N ARG A 113 -0.98 10.18 22.28
CA ARG A 113 -0.85 9.25 23.42
C ARG A 113 -1.08 9.96 24.74
N ARG A 114 -0.49 11.15 24.91
CA ARG A 114 -0.65 11.97 26.12
C ARG A 114 -2.09 12.46 26.32
N ALA A 115 -2.81 12.81 25.25
CA ALA A 115 -4.21 13.24 25.34
C ALA A 115 -5.14 12.12 25.87
N PHE A 116 -4.82 10.86 25.57
CA PHE A 116 -5.57 9.69 26.02
C PHE A 116 -5.01 9.03 27.29
N ARG A 117 -3.93 9.56 27.88
CA ARG A 117 -3.35 9.01 29.12
C ARG A 117 -4.40 8.95 30.22
N GLY A 118 -4.47 7.81 30.90
CA GLY A 118 -5.45 7.54 31.96
C GLY A 118 -6.87 7.29 31.47
N ARG A 119 -7.14 7.36 30.15
CA ARG A 119 -8.44 7.02 29.53
C ARG A 119 -8.44 5.67 28.81
N ILE A 120 -7.26 5.13 28.51
CA ILE A 120 -7.06 3.82 27.89
C ILE A 120 -6.06 3.01 28.72
N PRO A 121 -6.05 1.67 28.60
CA PRO A 121 -5.05 0.84 29.26
C PRO A 121 -3.63 1.28 28.93
N GLU A 122 -2.77 1.34 29.94
CA GLU A 122 -1.38 1.78 29.80
C GLU A 122 -0.60 0.92 28.77
N SER A 123 -0.92 -0.37 28.70
CA SER A 123 -0.37 -1.28 27.69
C SER A 123 -0.66 -0.83 26.26
N THR A 124 -1.82 -0.19 26.03
CA THR A 124 -2.20 0.37 24.72
C THR A 124 -1.52 1.71 24.48
N GLU A 125 -1.44 2.58 25.50
CA GLU A 125 -0.72 3.87 25.43
C GLU A 125 0.76 3.68 25.09
N ARG A 126 1.42 2.67 25.65
CA ARG A 126 2.85 2.40 25.45
C ARG A 126 3.14 1.49 24.26
N ARG A 127 2.11 0.93 23.62
CA ARG A 127 2.28 0.00 22.49
C ARG A 127 3.00 0.67 21.33
N ALA A 128 4.04 0.02 20.81
CA ALA A 128 4.71 0.44 19.59
C ALA A 128 3.71 0.47 18.43
N LYS A 129 3.90 1.40 17.48
CA LYS A 129 3.04 1.48 16.28
C LYS A 129 3.19 0.17 15.52
N LEU A 130 2.11 -0.59 15.43
CA LEU A 130 2.00 -1.78 14.61
C LEU A 130 1.03 -1.48 13.47
N GLY A 131 1.39 -1.87 12.25
CA GLY A 131 0.46 -1.83 11.12
C GLY A 131 -0.63 -2.90 11.24
N PHE A 132 -1.31 -3.15 10.14
CA PHE A 132 -2.23 -4.28 9.99
C PHE A 132 -1.57 -5.32 9.07
N PRO A 133 -0.54 -6.06 9.53
CA PRO A 133 0.13 -7.03 8.69
C PRO A 133 -0.87 -8.15 8.34
N THR A 134 -1.09 -8.37 7.05
CA THR A 134 -1.76 -9.58 6.57
C THR A 134 -0.76 -10.75 6.73
N PRO A 135 -1.19 -11.93 7.22
CA PRO A 135 -0.30 -13.07 7.46
C PRO A 135 0.13 -13.78 6.16
N PHE A 136 0.32 -13.03 5.07
CA PHE A 136 0.62 -13.58 3.76
C PHE A 136 1.92 -14.37 3.73
N ARG A 137 2.95 -13.89 4.43
CA ARG A 137 4.22 -14.63 4.57
C ARG A 137 4.01 -16.01 5.19
N HIS A 138 3.06 -16.15 6.12
CA HIS A 138 2.74 -17.45 6.72
C HIS A 138 1.99 -18.33 5.73
N TRP A 139 0.99 -17.79 5.02
CA TRP A 139 0.25 -18.55 3.99
C TRP A 139 1.15 -19.06 2.87
N LEU A 140 2.03 -18.20 2.36
CA LEU A 140 3.01 -18.57 1.34
C LEU A 140 4.01 -19.63 1.83
N ALA A 141 4.35 -19.65 3.13
CA ALA A 141 5.20 -20.68 3.69
C ALA A 141 4.46 -22.00 3.97
N GLN A 142 3.16 -21.94 4.27
CA GLN A 142 2.32 -23.12 4.55
C GLN A 142 1.98 -23.90 3.28
N ASP A 143 1.59 -23.19 2.22
CA ASP A 143 1.23 -23.80 0.93
C ASP A 143 1.72 -22.90 -0.23
N PRO A 144 3.02 -23.03 -0.60
CA PRO A 144 3.58 -22.23 -1.68
C PRO A 144 2.88 -22.46 -3.01
N ASP A 145 2.44 -23.69 -3.29
CA ASP A 145 1.82 -24.03 -4.56
C ASP A 145 0.42 -23.44 -4.69
N ALA A 146 -0.39 -23.42 -3.62
CA ALA A 146 -1.68 -22.72 -3.63
C ALA A 146 -1.54 -21.23 -3.97
N VAL A 147 -0.43 -20.60 -3.58
CA VAL A 147 -0.14 -19.19 -3.86
C VAL A 147 0.47 -18.98 -5.25
N LEU A 148 1.40 -19.83 -5.67
CA LEU A 148 2.12 -19.66 -6.93
C LEU A 148 1.35 -20.19 -8.15
N ALA A 149 0.48 -21.18 -7.97
CA ALA A 149 -0.23 -21.79 -9.09
C ALA A 149 -1.17 -20.82 -9.84
N PRO A 150 -1.95 -19.94 -9.18
CA PRO A 150 -2.71 -18.90 -9.89
C PRO A 150 -1.82 -17.95 -10.71
N ILE A 151 -0.66 -17.57 -10.17
CA ILE A 151 0.32 -16.72 -10.87
C ILE A 151 0.84 -17.45 -12.12
N ARG A 152 1.24 -18.71 -11.98
CA ARG A 152 1.79 -19.54 -13.06
C ARG A 152 0.78 -19.85 -14.16
N ARG A 153 -0.50 -20.00 -13.82
CA ARG A 153 -1.57 -20.28 -14.79
C ARG A 153 -2.07 -19.03 -15.52
N SER A 154 -1.76 -17.83 -15.04
CA SER A 154 -2.30 -16.59 -15.61
C SER A 154 -1.68 -16.31 -16.99
N ALA A 155 -2.46 -16.54 -18.05
CA ALA A 155 -2.09 -16.18 -19.42
C ALA A 155 -1.85 -14.67 -19.57
N PHE A 156 -2.62 -13.86 -18.83
CA PHE A 156 -2.43 -12.42 -18.76
C PHE A 156 -1.05 -12.03 -18.22
N LEU A 157 -0.65 -12.53 -17.05
CA LEU A 157 0.68 -12.24 -16.52
C LEU A 157 1.77 -12.72 -17.48
N ALA A 158 1.62 -13.92 -18.05
CA ALA A 158 2.54 -14.42 -19.05
C ALA A 158 2.61 -13.54 -20.32
N SER A 159 1.55 -12.82 -20.67
CA SER A 159 1.51 -11.93 -21.83
C SER A 159 2.26 -10.60 -21.60
N ILE A 160 2.27 -10.08 -20.37
CA ILE A 160 2.85 -8.76 -20.05
C ILE A 160 4.14 -8.80 -19.21
N MET A 161 4.46 -9.93 -18.58
CA MET A 161 5.61 -10.08 -17.68
C MET A 161 6.59 -11.17 -18.15
N ASN A 162 7.84 -11.03 -17.73
CA ASN A 162 8.89 -12.02 -17.89
C ASN A 162 8.70 -13.11 -16.82
N THR A 163 8.11 -14.25 -17.20
CA THR A 163 7.79 -15.35 -16.28
C THR A 163 9.02 -15.94 -15.60
N GLU A 164 10.18 -15.92 -16.24
CA GLU A 164 11.43 -16.36 -15.64
C GLU A 164 11.84 -15.50 -14.42
N VAL A 165 11.58 -14.19 -14.47
CA VAL A 165 11.83 -13.29 -13.33
C VAL A 165 10.89 -13.62 -12.16
N ILE A 166 9.64 -13.99 -12.45
CA ILE A 166 8.66 -14.43 -11.45
C ILE A 166 9.10 -15.75 -10.80
N GLU A 167 9.55 -16.73 -11.60
CA GLU A 167 10.04 -18.01 -11.08
C GLU A 167 11.33 -17.84 -10.27
N GLN A 168 12.25 -16.98 -10.71
CA GLN A 168 13.44 -16.66 -9.92
C GLN A 168 13.07 -16.02 -8.58
N LEU A 169 12.14 -15.07 -8.57
CA LEU A 169 11.64 -14.44 -7.35
C LEU A 169 11.02 -15.46 -6.38
N ALA A 170 10.27 -16.44 -6.90
CA ALA A 170 9.71 -17.52 -6.09
C ALA A 170 10.80 -18.45 -5.53
N ARG A 171 11.81 -18.82 -6.33
CA ARG A 171 12.96 -19.62 -5.89
C ARG A 171 13.75 -18.93 -4.79
N ASP A 172 14.09 -17.66 -4.97
CA ASP A 172 14.86 -16.86 -4.00
C ASP A 172 14.11 -16.67 -2.67
N HIS A 173 12.77 -16.65 -2.72
CA HIS A 173 11.96 -16.63 -1.53
C HIS A 173 12.00 -17.95 -0.78
N SER A 174 11.76 -19.05 -1.50
CA SER A 174 11.71 -20.39 -0.95
C SER A 174 13.05 -20.85 -0.38
N SER A 175 14.18 -20.41 -0.97
CA SER A 175 15.52 -20.66 -0.44
C SER A 175 15.85 -19.84 0.82
N GLY A 176 15.02 -18.85 1.16
CA GLY A 176 15.28 -17.91 2.25
C GLY A 176 16.34 -16.85 1.92
N THR A 177 16.78 -16.76 0.66
CA THR A 177 17.77 -15.75 0.21
C THR A 177 17.20 -14.34 0.37
N VAL A 178 15.91 -14.15 0.05
CA VAL A 178 15.20 -12.86 0.22
C VAL A 178 13.76 -13.05 0.70
N ASP A 179 13.21 -12.09 1.44
CA ASP A 179 11.76 -12.06 1.71
C ASP A 179 11.03 -11.35 0.56
N ALA A 180 10.59 -12.13 -0.44
CA ALA A 180 9.78 -11.65 -1.56
C ALA A 180 8.27 -11.75 -1.33
N SER A 181 7.81 -12.07 -0.12
CA SER A 181 6.39 -12.34 0.17
C SER A 181 5.46 -11.22 -0.32
N ARG A 182 5.82 -9.95 -0.09
CA ARG A 182 5.01 -8.81 -0.53
C ARG A 182 4.92 -8.69 -2.07
N LYS A 183 5.98 -9.01 -2.79
CA LYS A 183 6.01 -8.97 -4.26
C LYS A 183 5.17 -10.08 -4.85
N ILE A 184 5.31 -11.30 -4.31
CA ILE A 184 4.50 -12.47 -4.69
C ILE A 184 3.02 -12.20 -4.43
N PHE A 185 2.68 -11.55 -3.30
CA PHE A 185 1.30 -11.14 -3.01
C PHE A 185 0.71 -10.21 -4.08
N VAL A 186 1.47 -9.22 -4.53
CA VAL A 186 1.00 -8.29 -5.57
C VAL A 186 0.77 -9.01 -6.89
N LEU A 187 1.66 -9.94 -7.26
CA LEU A 187 1.49 -10.77 -8.46
C LEU A 187 0.26 -11.67 -8.36
N LEU A 188 0.06 -12.32 -7.19
CA LEU A 188 -1.14 -13.12 -6.93
C LEU A 188 -2.41 -12.28 -7.07
N MET A 189 -2.46 -11.12 -6.42
CA MET A 189 -3.63 -10.25 -6.48
C MET A 189 -3.93 -9.78 -7.90
N LEU A 190 -2.90 -9.50 -8.70
CA LEU A 190 -3.07 -9.11 -10.10
C LEU A 190 -3.60 -10.28 -10.95
N ALA A 191 -3.09 -11.50 -10.76
CA ALA A 191 -3.59 -12.70 -11.44
C ALA A 191 -5.07 -12.94 -11.11
N LEU A 192 -5.43 -12.96 -9.82
CA LEU A 192 -6.79 -13.20 -9.36
C LEU A 192 -7.76 -12.08 -9.80
N TRP A 193 -7.31 -10.83 -9.80
CA TRP A 193 -8.11 -9.72 -10.31
C TRP A 193 -8.38 -9.88 -11.81
N HIS A 194 -7.36 -10.22 -12.61
CA HIS A 194 -7.57 -10.42 -14.04
C HIS A 194 -8.55 -11.57 -14.32
N GLU A 195 -8.35 -12.70 -13.64
CA GLU A 195 -9.24 -13.87 -13.72
C GLU A 195 -10.69 -13.48 -13.38
N ALA A 196 -10.91 -12.82 -12.24
CA ALA A 196 -12.24 -12.47 -11.76
C ALA A 196 -12.99 -11.48 -12.67
N PHE A 197 -12.30 -10.53 -13.29
CA PHE A 197 -12.94 -9.41 -14.00
C PHE A 197 -12.89 -9.49 -15.53
N PHE A 198 -11.95 -10.23 -16.11
CA PHE A 198 -11.73 -10.28 -17.57
C PHE A 198 -11.90 -11.67 -18.16
N GLU A 199 -11.54 -12.71 -17.42
CA GLU A 199 -11.76 -14.11 -17.85
C GLU A 199 -13.13 -14.62 -17.37
N GLY A 200 -13.66 -13.97 -16.32
CA GLY A 200 -14.88 -14.35 -15.63
C GLY A 200 -14.62 -15.56 -14.73
N PRO A 201 -15.44 -15.78 -13.68
CA PRO A 201 -15.51 -17.11 -13.10
C PRO A 201 -16.00 -18.05 -14.20
N ALA A 202 -15.70 -19.33 -14.08
CA ALA A 202 -16.58 -20.35 -14.63
C ALA A 202 -17.99 -20.18 -14.01
N GLY A 203 -18.78 -19.21 -14.45
CA GLY A 203 -20.18 -19.03 -14.05
C GLY A 203 -20.74 -17.62 -13.73
N VAL A 204 -19.97 -16.53 -13.58
CA VAL A 204 -20.59 -15.20 -13.29
C VAL A 204 -20.01 -14.09 -14.15
N ARG A 205 -20.64 -13.81 -15.28
CA ARG A 205 -20.37 -12.58 -16.03
C ARG A 205 -20.68 -11.36 -15.15
N PRO A 206 -19.81 -10.33 -15.10
CA PRO A 206 -20.17 -9.07 -14.47
C PRO A 206 -21.43 -8.51 -15.15
N SER A 207 -22.47 -8.18 -14.38
CA SER A 207 -23.63 -7.51 -14.96
C SER A 207 -23.14 -6.17 -15.51
N ALA A 208 -23.26 -5.97 -16.81
CA ALA A 208 -23.14 -4.66 -17.42
C ALA A 208 -24.22 -3.74 -16.79
N ARG A 209 -23.82 -2.91 -15.82
CA ARG A 209 -24.50 -1.66 -15.50
C ARG A 209 -23.48 -0.61 -15.93
N GLY A 210 -23.61 -0.03 -17.12
CA GLY A 210 -24.66 0.93 -17.46
C GLY A 210 -24.02 2.30 -17.30
N ALA A 211 -23.75 2.96 -18.43
CA ALA A 211 -23.12 4.28 -18.54
C ALA A 211 -23.88 5.37 -17.76
#